data_AF-A0AAW0KI79-F1
#
_entry.id   AF-A0AAW0KI79-F1
#
_cell.length_a   1.000
_cell.length_b   1.000
_cell.length_c   1.000
_cell.angle_alpha   90.00
_cell.angle_beta   90.00
_cell.angle_gamma   90.00
#
_symmetry.space_group_name_H-M   'P 1'
#
loop_
_entity.id
_entity.type
_entity.pdbx_description
1 polymer ?
#
loop_
_entity_poly.entity_id
_entity_poly.type
_entity_poly.pdbx_seq_one_letter_code
_entity_poly.pdbx_strand_id
1 'polypeptide(L)'
;MRSVDVLNDFPFTFSQEATLMVHEKKETRCSFLSKRGVHQVGMWLYECCCGSSVTSSDCFRSNDGWHLPRILCPCNEPVAPIPKQLSSWKDYYEWRCIPLHSPVALLLHWPLMIYQATQVAGLTQVAGLGSSTSEIRDKLCIHYLGPEKELLQLAVFAELHALFPGVHVHIELVGPAIPQHRDGERIDLRNYAHCLETDCICKSASENLSGDDFSPHLVIAPNAGIAAYSSWLPTIELIKETNVPALFSDYCEEACHLGACCISTLTGHPLTFPIQLNPFRQPMVVEDSALFLPCYSNCFLFGM
;
A
#
# COMPACT_ATOMS: atom_id res chain seq x y z
N MET A 1 -10.64 -22.76 -7.07
CA MET A 1 -10.36 -21.79 -6.00
C MET A 1 -10.91 -22.32 -4.69
N ARG A 2 -10.06 -22.51 -3.66
CA ARG A 2 -10.51 -23.12 -2.40
C ARG A 2 -11.24 -22.15 -1.45
N SER A 3 -11.32 -20.85 -1.73
CA SER A 3 -11.77 -19.88 -0.70
C SER A 3 -12.35 -18.56 -1.22
N VAL A 4 -13.28 -18.56 -2.18
CA VAL A 4 -13.95 -17.30 -2.63
C VAL A 4 -14.61 -16.57 -1.45
N ASP A 5 -15.17 -17.31 -0.50
CA ASP A 5 -15.80 -16.76 0.70
C ASP A 5 -14.79 -16.00 1.58
N VAL A 6 -13.54 -16.47 1.66
CA VAL A 6 -12.47 -15.81 2.43
C VAL A 6 -11.96 -14.54 1.72
N LEU A 7 -11.98 -14.52 0.38
CA LEU A 7 -11.54 -13.34 -0.40
C LEU A 7 -12.43 -12.12 -0.19
N ASN A 8 -13.73 -12.35 0.03
CA ASN A 8 -14.72 -11.29 0.26
C ASN A 8 -14.93 -11.00 1.74
N ASP A 9 -14.26 -11.73 2.64
CA ASP A 9 -14.36 -11.53 4.08
C ASP A 9 -13.57 -10.28 4.51
N PHE A 10 -14.30 -9.19 4.70
CA PHE A 10 -13.80 -7.91 5.18
C PHE A 10 -14.70 -7.40 6.32
N PRO A 11 -14.14 -6.75 7.34
CA PRO A 11 -14.88 -6.33 8.53
C PRO A 11 -15.73 -5.07 8.32
N PHE A 12 -15.81 -4.53 7.11
CA PHE A 12 -16.41 -3.22 6.85
C PHE A 12 -17.93 -3.29 6.73
N THR A 13 -18.61 -2.22 7.16
CA THR A 13 -20.07 -2.11 6.94
C THR A 13 -20.43 -1.99 5.46
N PHE A 14 -19.44 -1.69 4.62
CA PHE A 14 -19.58 -1.54 3.17
C PHE A 14 -19.07 -2.73 2.37
N SER A 15 -18.64 -3.82 3.02
CA SER A 15 -18.04 -4.97 2.33
C SER A 15 -18.94 -5.52 1.23
N GLN A 16 -20.25 -5.65 1.47
CA GLN A 16 -21.20 -6.12 0.46
C GLN A 16 -21.30 -5.16 -0.74
N GLU A 17 -21.33 -3.85 -0.49
CA GLU A 17 -21.38 -2.81 -1.52
C GLU A 17 -20.10 -2.84 -2.37
N ALA A 18 -18.92 -2.90 -1.75
CA ALA A 18 -17.63 -2.82 -2.42
C ALA A 18 -17.15 -4.13 -3.08
N THR A 19 -17.83 -5.25 -2.80
CA THR A 19 -17.49 -6.57 -3.36
C THR A 19 -18.60 -7.09 -4.26
N LEU A 20 -19.64 -7.71 -3.68
CA LEU A 20 -20.70 -8.38 -4.42
C LEU A 20 -21.49 -7.43 -5.34
N MET A 21 -21.87 -6.25 -4.85
CA MET A 21 -22.67 -5.33 -5.68
C MET A 21 -21.87 -4.74 -6.85
N VAL A 22 -20.57 -4.50 -6.66
CA VAL A 22 -19.67 -4.07 -7.74
C VAL A 22 -19.46 -5.19 -8.75
N HIS A 23 -19.23 -6.42 -8.28
CA HIS A 23 -19.09 -7.59 -9.14
C HIS A 23 -20.36 -7.85 -9.98
N GLU A 24 -21.54 -7.68 -9.38
CA GLU A 24 -22.85 -7.80 -10.04
C GLU A 24 -23.21 -6.57 -10.90
N LYS A 25 -22.32 -5.59 -11.04
CA LYS A 25 -22.52 -4.33 -11.77
C LYS A 25 -23.74 -3.51 -11.28
N LYS A 26 -24.12 -3.69 -10.02
CA LYS A 26 -25.16 -2.90 -9.34
C LYS A 26 -24.59 -1.63 -8.72
N GLU A 27 -23.30 -1.65 -8.40
CA GLU A 27 -22.56 -0.50 -7.89
C GLU A 27 -21.29 -0.27 -8.71
N THR A 28 -20.77 0.95 -8.66
CA THR A 28 -19.49 1.31 -9.27
C THR A 28 -18.59 2.01 -8.27
N ARG A 29 -17.28 2.04 -8.50
CA ARG A 29 -16.29 2.78 -7.69
C ARG A 29 -16.66 4.25 -7.59
N CYS A 30 -17.02 4.84 -8.72
CA CYS A 30 -17.48 6.22 -8.76
C CYS A 30 -18.77 6.45 -7.92
N SER A 31 -19.79 5.56 -8.01
CA SER A 31 -21.01 5.62 -7.17
C SER A 31 -20.68 5.46 -5.68
N PHE A 32 -19.85 4.47 -5.35
CA PHE A 32 -19.39 4.16 -3.99
C PHE A 32 -18.71 5.36 -3.31
N LEU A 33 -17.79 6.01 -4.03
CA LEU A 33 -17.07 7.20 -3.54
C LEU A 33 -18.01 8.41 -3.45
N SER A 34 -18.95 8.56 -4.39
CA SER A 34 -19.88 9.70 -4.42
C SER A 34 -20.81 9.68 -3.21
N LYS A 35 -21.35 8.51 -2.85
CA LYS A 35 -22.18 8.33 -1.64
C LYS A 35 -21.47 8.72 -0.33
N ARG A 36 -20.14 8.73 -0.35
CA ARG A 36 -19.29 9.06 0.81
C ARG A 36 -18.70 10.48 0.73
N GLY A 37 -19.03 11.24 -0.31
CA GLY A 37 -18.56 12.62 -0.49
C GLY A 37 -17.06 12.74 -0.77
N VAL A 38 -16.38 11.64 -1.13
CA VAL A 38 -14.94 11.59 -1.39
C VAL A 38 -14.62 11.41 -2.88
N HIS A 39 -15.62 11.44 -3.75
CA HIS A 39 -15.39 11.30 -5.18
C HIS A 39 -14.69 12.54 -5.76
N GLN A 40 -13.65 12.32 -6.57
CA GLN A 40 -12.90 13.37 -7.28
C GLN A 40 -12.27 14.46 -6.39
N VAL A 41 -11.99 14.15 -5.12
CA VAL A 41 -11.35 15.07 -4.19
C VAL A 41 -10.13 14.44 -3.55
N GLY A 42 -9.13 15.25 -3.21
CA GLY A 42 -7.98 14.78 -2.47
C GLY A 42 -7.21 13.66 -3.17
N MET A 43 -6.68 12.75 -2.34
CA MET A 43 -6.07 11.49 -2.76
C MET A 43 -7.04 10.54 -3.46
N TRP A 44 -8.36 10.72 -3.29
CA TRP A 44 -9.40 9.86 -3.88
C TRP A 44 -9.65 10.14 -5.36
N LEU A 45 -9.17 11.28 -5.87
CA LEU A 45 -9.27 11.63 -7.28
C LEU A 45 -8.74 10.53 -8.21
N TYR A 46 -7.72 9.80 -7.75
CA TYR A 46 -7.00 8.77 -8.50
C TYR A 46 -7.60 7.36 -8.35
N GLU A 47 -8.68 7.22 -7.57
CA GLU A 47 -9.35 5.93 -7.38
C GLU A 47 -10.24 5.56 -8.56
N CYS A 48 -10.85 6.52 -9.27
CA CYS A 48 -11.74 6.26 -10.43
C CYS A 48 -11.20 6.98 -11.69
N CYS A 49 -11.29 6.34 -12.87
CA CYS A 49 -10.78 6.89 -14.13
C CYS A 49 -11.46 8.21 -14.57
N CYS A 50 -12.63 8.53 -14.02
CA CYS A 50 -13.34 9.78 -14.33
C CYS A 50 -12.63 11.04 -13.78
N GLY A 51 -11.70 10.90 -12.83
CA GLY A 51 -10.91 12.02 -12.28
C GLY A 51 -9.75 12.43 -13.18
N SER A 52 -9.25 11.52 -14.01
CA SER A 52 -8.06 11.72 -14.85
C SER A 52 -8.28 12.70 -16.01
N SER A 53 -9.53 13.00 -16.37
CA SER A 53 -9.88 13.97 -17.42
C SER A 53 -9.84 15.42 -16.95
N VAL A 54 -9.67 15.67 -15.64
CA VAL A 54 -9.82 17.01 -15.03
C VAL A 54 -8.47 17.68 -14.71
N THR A 55 -7.35 16.97 -14.73
CA THR A 55 -6.05 17.51 -14.28
C THR A 55 -5.14 17.94 -15.44
N SER A 56 -4.99 19.26 -15.63
CA SER A 56 -3.82 19.83 -16.33
C SER A 56 -2.56 19.55 -15.51
N SER A 57 -1.45 19.26 -16.19
CA SER A 57 -0.17 18.73 -15.69
C SER A 57 0.57 19.53 -14.59
N ASP A 58 0.00 20.61 -14.04
CA ASP A 58 0.72 21.57 -13.20
C ASP A 58 0.21 21.66 -11.73
N CYS A 59 -0.81 20.89 -11.32
CA CYS A 59 -1.47 21.06 -10.00
C CYS A 59 -1.24 19.90 -8.99
N PHE A 60 -0.13 19.19 -9.09
CA PHE A 60 0.11 17.92 -8.37
C PHE A 60 0.38 18.00 -6.86
N ARG A 61 0.37 19.18 -6.23
CA ARG A 61 0.86 19.35 -4.84
C ARG A 61 -0.15 19.92 -3.83
N SER A 62 -1.38 20.23 -4.23
CA SER A 62 -2.30 21.01 -3.37
C SER A 62 -3.51 20.23 -2.83
N ASN A 63 -3.63 18.93 -3.12
CA ASN A 63 -4.82 18.18 -2.73
C ASN A 63 -4.52 16.81 -2.11
N ASP A 64 -3.61 16.77 -1.15
CA ASP A 64 -3.12 15.50 -0.58
C ASP A 64 -3.82 15.14 0.75
N GLY A 65 -4.97 15.77 1.01
CA GLY A 65 -5.77 15.53 2.21
C GLY A 65 -6.63 14.28 2.13
N TRP A 66 -7.08 13.81 3.29
CA TRP A 66 -8.05 12.72 3.40
C TRP A 66 -9.44 13.10 2.91
N HIS A 67 -9.81 14.39 2.91
CA HIS A 67 -11.18 14.85 2.63
C HIS A 67 -12.25 14.09 3.42
N LEU A 68 -11.88 13.70 4.64
CA LEU A 68 -12.74 13.03 5.60
C LEU A 68 -12.68 13.75 6.95
N PRO A 69 -13.75 13.65 7.77
CA PRO A 69 -13.69 14.02 9.19
C PRO A 69 -12.57 13.26 9.91
N ARG A 70 -11.98 13.88 10.94
CA ARG A 70 -10.88 13.34 11.75
C ARG A 70 -11.19 11.96 12.32
N ILE A 71 -12.45 11.69 12.64
CA ILE A 71 -12.88 10.40 13.23
C ILE A 71 -12.84 9.27 12.19
N LEU A 72 -12.81 9.60 10.90
CA LEU A 72 -12.81 8.63 9.81
C LEU A 72 -11.44 8.43 9.19
N CYS A 73 -10.41 9.17 9.61
CA CYS A 73 -9.11 9.08 8.96
C CYS A 73 -7.94 9.16 9.95
N PRO A 74 -6.82 8.50 9.63
CA PRO A 74 -5.62 8.56 10.44
C PRO A 74 -4.86 9.87 10.18
N CYS A 75 -5.37 10.98 10.70
CA CYS A 75 -4.79 12.31 10.53
C CYS A 75 -3.90 12.76 11.70
N ASN A 76 -3.81 11.97 12.77
CA ASN A 76 -3.04 12.27 13.98
C ASN A 76 -2.34 11.01 14.49
N GLU A 77 -1.41 11.19 15.43
CA GLU A 77 -0.78 10.09 16.17
C GLU A 77 -1.83 9.12 16.76
N PRO A 78 -1.53 7.81 16.78
CA PRO A 78 -2.39 6.83 17.43
C PRO A 78 -2.45 7.08 18.95
N VAL A 79 -3.61 6.79 19.54
CA VAL A 79 -3.83 6.99 20.99
C VAL A 79 -3.04 5.98 21.84
N ALA A 80 -2.75 4.81 21.27
CA ALA A 80 -2.01 3.74 21.90
C ALA A 80 -0.82 3.31 21.03
N PRO A 81 0.27 2.79 21.64
CA PRO A 81 1.36 2.17 20.87
C PRO A 81 0.83 1.07 19.95
N ILE A 82 1.51 0.87 18.82
CA ILE A 82 1.15 -0.21 17.90
C ILE A 82 1.19 -1.57 18.63
N PRO A 83 0.17 -2.44 18.44
CA PRO A 83 0.20 -3.81 18.93
C PRO A 83 1.41 -4.56 18.37
N LYS A 84 1.82 -5.65 19.04
CA LYS A 84 2.93 -6.50 18.57
C LYS A 84 2.75 -6.96 17.12
N GLN A 85 1.50 -7.17 16.72
CA GLN A 85 1.14 -7.57 15.38
C GLN A 85 -0.28 -7.08 15.06
N LEU A 86 -0.45 -6.45 13.91
CA LEU A 86 -1.74 -6.22 13.28
C LEU A 86 -1.96 -7.36 12.27
N SER A 87 -3.04 -8.12 12.42
CA SER A 87 -3.30 -9.31 11.60
C SER A 87 -4.48 -9.15 10.64
N SER A 88 -5.28 -8.09 10.82
CA SER A 88 -6.48 -7.85 10.03
C SER A 88 -6.81 -6.36 9.93
N TRP A 89 -7.65 -6.00 8.94
CA TRP A 89 -8.25 -4.67 8.86
C TRP A 89 -9.00 -4.28 10.13
N LYS A 90 -9.62 -5.24 10.83
CA LYS A 90 -10.35 -4.99 12.07
C LYS A 90 -9.39 -4.52 13.17
N ASP A 91 -8.26 -5.21 13.33
CA ASP A 91 -7.23 -4.86 14.31
C ASP A 91 -6.69 -3.44 14.07
N TYR A 92 -6.43 -3.09 12.80
CA TYR A 92 -5.95 -1.76 12.43
C TYR A 92 -6.98 -0.68 12.74
N TYR A 93 -8.25 -0.89 12.36
CA TYR A 93 -9.32 0.08 12.61
C TYR A 93 -9.59 0.27 14.11
N GLU A 94 -9.56 -0.82 14.89
CA GLU A 94 -9.67 -0.77 16.35
C GLU A 94 -8.51 0.00 16.98
N TRP A 95 -7.27 -0.30 16.57
CA TRP A 95 -6.07 0.40 17.05
C TRP A 95 -6.11 1.90 16.72
N ARG A 96 -6.51 2.26 15.50
CA ARG A 96 -6.63 3.66 15.08
C ARG A 96 -7.89 4.36 15.57
N CYS A 97 -8.78 3.67 16.27
CA CYS A 97 -10.08 4.19 16.68
C CYS A 97 -10.91 4.74 15.50
N ILE A 98 -10.81 4.09 14.34
CA ILE A 98 -11.55 4.45 13.12
C ILE A 98 -12.77 3.52 13.00
N PRO A 99 -13.98 4.03 12.75
CA PRO A 99 -15.15 3.19 12.59
C PRO A 99 -15.11 2.42 11.26
N LEU A 100 -15.63 1.19 11.27
CA LEU A 100 -15.62 0.26 10.13
C LEU A 100 -16.46 0.71 8.92
N HIS A 101 -17.17 1.84 9.01
CA HIS A 101 -17.84 2.46 7.87
C HIS A 101 -16.94 3.46 7.13
N SER A 102 -15.76 3.79 7.65
CA SER A 102 -14.80 4.67 6.98
C SER A 102 -14.14 3.97 5.78
N PRO A 103 -14.08 4.60 4.60
CA PRO A 103 -13.52 4.00 3.39
C PRO A 103 -11.98 4.03 3.33
N VAL A 104 -11.27 4.53 4.35
CA VAL A 104 -9.81 4.77 4.29
C VAL A 104 -8.96 3.55 3.93
N ALA A 105 -9.44 2.33 4.18
CA ALA A 105 -8.80 1.10 3.71
C ALA A 105 -8.59 1.03 2.18
N LEU A 106 -9.37 1.77 1.39
CA LEU A 106 -9.17 1.89 -0.06
C LEU A 106 -7.86 2.59 -0.42
N LEU A 107 -7.29 3.40 0.48
CA LEU A 107 -6.01 4.08 0.30
C LEU A 107 -4.92 3.44 1.17
N LEU A 108 -5.25 3.11 2.43
CA LEU A 108 -4.31 2.59 3.42
C LEU A 108 -3.75 1.19 3.08
N HIS A 109 -4.32 0.48 2.09
CA HIS A 109 -3.72 -0.78 1.65
C HIS A 109 -2.29 -0.61 1.11
N TRP A 110 -1.87 0.60 0.70
CA TRP A 110 -0.48 0.87 0.31
C TRP A 110 0.50 0.76 1.49
N PRO A 111 0.42 1.61 2.55
CA PRO A 111 1.32 1.50 3.69
C PRO A 111 1.14 0.20 4.47
N LEU A 112 -0.08 -0.37 4.54
CA LEU A 112 -0.30 -1.63 5.26
C LEU A 112 0.24 -2.84 4.50
N MET A 113 0.36 -2.77 3.17
CA MET A 113 1.09 -3.78 2.40
C MET A 113 2.58 -3.73 2.72
N ILE A 114 3.18 -2.54 2.87
CA ILE A 114 4.56 -2.40 3.34
C ILE A 114 4.73 -3.01 4.74
N TYR A 115 3.82 -2.68 5.66
CA TYR A 115 3.83 -3.29 7.00
C TYR A 115 3.78 -4.82 6.93
N GLN A 116 2.82 -5.39 6.18
CA GLN A 116 2.73 -6.84 6.02
C GLN A 116 3.97 -7.44 5.35
N ALA A 117 4.55 -6.77 4.37
CA ALA A 117 5.76 -7.21 3.70
C ALA A 117 6.95 -7.28 4.67
N THR A 118 7.14 -6.27 5.53
CA THR A 118 8.18 -6.30 6.57
C THR A 118 7.98 -7.42 7.59
N GLN A 119 6.72 -7.73 7.93
CA GLN A 119 6.37 -8.85 8.81
C GLN A 119 6.73 -10.20 8.17
N VAL A 120 6.36 -10.39 6.90
CA VAL A 120 6.65 -11.62 6.14
C VAL A 120 8.15 -11.82 5.93
N ALA A 121 8.89 -10.74 5.68
CA ALA A 121 10.35 -10.75 5.56
C ALA A 121 11.08 -10.93 6.91
N GLY A 122 10.35 -10.98 8.04
CA GLY A 122 10.93 -11.16 9.37
C GLY A 122 11.69 -9.93 9.91
N LEU A 123 11.48 -8.75 9.33
CA LEU A 123 12.23 -7.52 9.67
C LEU A 123 11.72 -6.84 10.95
N THR A 124 10.52 -7.18 11.40
CA THR A 124 9.86 -6.57 12.58
C THR A 124 10.38 -7.07 13.93
N GLN A 125 11.07 -8.21 13.98
CA GLN A 125 11.81 -8.60 15.20
C GLN A 125 13.02 -7.69 15.46
N VAL A 126 13.43 -6.90 14.47
CA VAL A 126 14.58 -5.99 14.54
C VAL A 126 14.18 -4.55 14.88
N ALA A 127 12.92 -4.17 14.62
CA ALA A 127 12.40 -2.81 14.77
C ALA A 127 11.85 -2.44 16.17
N GLY A 128 12.30 -3.10 17.25
CA GLY A 128 12.02 -2.63 18.62
C GLY A 128 11.24 -3.54 19.56
N LEU A 129 11.13 -4.85 19.28
CA LEU A 129 10.66 -5.84 20.26
C LEU A 129 11.62 -7.03 20.40
N GLY A 130 12.79 -6.75 20.99
CA GLY A 130 13.61 -7.70 21.76
C GLY A 130 14.10 -8.97 21.04
N SER A 131 15.28 -8.91 20.42
CA SER A 131 16.37 -9.90 20.52
C SER A 131 17.51 -9.50 19.59
N SER A 132 18.74 -9.78 20.00
CA SER A 132 20.00 -9.28 19.45
C SER A 132 20.34 -9.78 18.04
N THR A 133 19.92 -9.04 17.01
CA THR A 133 20.67 -8.94 15.73
C THR A 133 20.70 -7.49 15.28
N SER A 134 21.91 -7.00 15.07
CA SER A 134 22.30 -5.62 14.82
C SER A 134 22.12 -5.28 13.34
N GLU A 135 21.26 -4.30 12.99
CA GLU A 135 21.46 -3.31 11.89
C GLU A 135 20.23 -2.40 11.64
N ILE A 136 18.98 -2.84 11.92
CA ILE A 136 17.74 -2.05 11.66
C ILE A 136 17.18 -1.42 12.94
N ARG A 137 18.01 -0.71 13.72
CA ARG A 137 17.52 -0.17 15.01
C ARG A 137 16.72 1.13 14.84
N ASP A 138 17.12 1.98 13.91
CA ASP A 138 16.55 3.34 13.77
C ASP A 138 16.10 3.66 12.34
N LYS A 139 16.21 2.70 11.40
CA LYS A 139 15.98 2.98 9.98
C LYS A 139 15.51 1.76 9.19
N LEU A 140 14.55 1.98 8.29
CA LEU A 140 14.09 1.01 7.30
C LEU A 140 14.22 1.62 5.90
N CYS A 141 14.93 0.96 4.99
CA CYS A 141 15.13 1.41 3.60
C CYS A 141 14.43 0.42 2.67
N ILE A 142 13.51 0.91 1.85
CA ILE A 142 12.68 0.10 0.95
C ILE A 142 12.89 0.59 -0.47
N HIS A 143 13.20 -0.31 -1.40
CA HIS A 143 13.03 -0.01 -2.82
C HIS A 143 11.62 -0.44 -3.23
N TYR A 144 10.80 0.52 -3.62
CA TYR A 144 9.41 0.33 -4.06
C TYR A 144 9.36 0.39 -5.58
N LEU A 145 9.15 -0.77 -6.20
CA LEU A 145 9.21 -0.93 -7.65
C LEU A 145 7.83 -0.81 -8.30
N GLY A 146 7.79 -0.14 -9.45
CA GLY A 146 6.60 0.01 -10.27
C GLY A 146 5.48 0.87 -9.66
N PRO A 147 5.75 2.02 -9.02
CA PRO A 147 4.68 2.86 -8.49
C PRO A 147 3.87 3.48 -9.64
N GLU A 148 2.54 3.47 -9.51
CA GLU A 148 1.61 4.08 -10.46
C GLU A 148 0.73 5.10 -9.74
N LYS A 149 -0.41 4.67 -9.19
CA LYS A 149 -1.35 5.53 -8.44
C LYS A 149 -0.72 6.09 -7.18
N GLU A 150 0.24 5.36 -6.61
CA GLU A 150 0.95 5.68 -5.39
C GLU A 150 1.73 6.99 -5.50
N LEU A 151 2.24 7.32 -6.70
CA LEU A 151 2.91 8.60 -6.97
C LEU A 151 2.01 9.82 -6.76
N LEU A 152 0.69 9.61 -6.82
CA LEU A 152 -0.36 10.62 -6.70
C LEU A 152 -1.06 10.56 -5.33
N GLN A 153 -0.68 9.60 -4.49
CA GLN A 153 -1.27 9.33 -3.17
C GLN A 153 -0.18 9.27 -2.09
N LEU A 154 0.94 9.98 -2.29
CA LEU A 154 2.12 9.88 -1.44
C LEU A 154 1.83 10.21 0.03
N ALA A 155 0.90 11.14 0.31
CA ALA A 155 0.56 11.49 1.69
C ALA A 155 -0.08 10.35 2.50
N VAL A 156 -0.61 9.30 1.84
CA VAL A 156 -1.07 8.07 2.52
C VAL A 156 0.08 7.37 3.24
N PHE A 157 1.30 7.42 2.69
CA PHE A 157 2.48 6.77 3.26
C PHE A 157 2.96 7.43 4.57
N ALA A 158 2.45 8.61 4.93
CA ALA A 158 2.70 9.20 6.25
C ALA A 158 2.21 8.29 7.39
N GLU A 159 1.29 7.37 7.10
CA GLU A 159 0.86 6.33 8.04
C GLU A 159 2.00 5.45 8.56
N LEU A 160 3.09 5.33 7.80
CA LEU A 160 4.25 4.52 8.19
C LEU A 160 4.90 5.01 9.49
N HIS A 161 4.73 6.29 9.87
CA HIS A 161 5.16 6.80 11.19
C HIS A 161 4.48 6.06 12.33
N ALA A 162 3.18 5.81 12.21
CA ALA A 162 2.43 5.08 13.21
C ALA A 162 2.78 3.58 13.20
N LEU A 163 3.06 3.03 12.01
CA LEU A 163 3.33 1.61 11.81
C LEU A 163 4.73 1.18 12.25
N PHE A 164 5.70 2.10 12.22
CA PHE A 164 7.09 1.88 12.58
C PHE A 164 7.58 2.93 13.58
N PRO A 165 7.02 2.97 14.82
CA PRO A 165 7.36 4.01 15.78
C PRO A 165 8.85 3.99 16.12
N GLY A 166 9.50 5.15 16.00
CA GLY A 166 10.94 5.32 16.27
C GLY A 166 11.87 4.85 15.15
N VAL A 167 11.34 4.42 14.00
CA VAL A 167 12.12 4.00 12.83
C VAL A 167 11.99 5.03 11.71
N HIS A 168 13.11 5.49 11.17
CA HIS A 168 13.13 6.34 9.99
C HIS A 168 12.89 5.49 8.73
N VAL A 169 11.69 5.54 8.17
CA VAL A 169 11.36 4.84 6.93
C VAL A 169 11.77 5.68 5.72
N HIS A 170 12.64 5.13 4.88
CA HIS A 170 13.05 5.67 3.60
C HIS A 170 12.53 4.77 2.49
N ILE A 171 11.85 5.35 1.50
CA ILE A 171 11.32 4.64 0.35
C ILE A 171 11.90 5.27 -0.91
N GLU A 172 12.62 4.46 -1.69
CA GLU A 172 13.05 4.82 -3.03
C GLU A 172 12.03 4.25 -4.03
N LEU A 173 11.30 5.13 -4.69
CA LEU A 173 10.32 4.78 -5.71
C LEU A 173 11.06 4.62 -7.05
N VAL A 174 10.97 3.44 -7.66
CA VAL A 174 11.71 3.12 -8.89
C VAL A 174 10.76 2.52 -9.93
N GLY A 175 10.66 3.13 -11.10
CA GLY A 175 9.85 2.56 -12.18
C GLY A 175 9.68 3.49 -13.38
N PRO A 176 9.29 2.93 -14.54
CA PRO A 176 9.15 3.69 -15.79
C PRO A 176 7.98 4.69 -15.78
N ALA A 177 7.03 4.54 -14.85
CA ALA A 177 5.90 5.45 -14.68
C ALA A 177 6.27 6.74 -13.93
N ILE A 178 7.48 6.84 -13.36
CA ILE A 178 7.96 8.05 -12.70
C ILE A 178 8.24 9.10 -13.77
N PRO A 179 7.58 10.27 -13.73
CA PRO A 179 7.85 11.33 -14.70
C PRO A 179 9.29 11.83 -14.58
N GLN A 180 9.96 12.07 -15.71
CA GLN A 180 11.37 12.51 -15.73
C GLN A 180 11.65 13.75 -14.87
N HIS A 181 10.68 14.67 -14.73
CA HIS A 181 10.83 15.87 -13.90
C HIS A 181 10.78 15.59 -12.38
N ARG A 182 10.39 14.38 -11.99
CA ARG A 182 10.37 13.89 -10.60
C ARG A 182 11.51 12.91 -10.30
N ASP A 183 12.35 12.60 -11.28
CA ASP A 183 13.53 11.76 -11.06
C ASP A 183 14.49 12.45 -10.07
N GLY A 184 14.90 11.71 -9.04
CA GLY A 184 15.66 12.25 -7.91
C GLY A 184 14.89 13.22 -6.99
N GLU A 185 13.58 13.43 -7.20
CA GLU A 185 12.77 14.23 -6.28
C GLU A 185 12.71 13.55 -4.90
N ARG A 186 12.95 14.33 -3.85
CA ARG A 186 12.77 13.88 -2.47
C ARG A 186 11.56 14.54 -1.83
N ILE A 187 10.72 13.73 -1.22
CA ILE A 187 9.55 14.17 -0.46
C ILE A 187 9.68 13.65 0.97
N ASP A 188 9.71 14.56 1.94
CA ASP A 188 9.69 14.21 3.35
C ASP A 188 8.24 14.29 3.86
N LEU A 189 7.63 13.13 4.13
CA LEU A 189 6.32 13.05 4.76
C LEU A 189 6.51 13.20 6.27
N ARG A 190 6.40 14.41 6.83
CA ARG A 190 6.61 14.64 8.28
C ARG A 190 5.32 14.62 9.09
N ASN A 191 4.21 14.95 8.43
CA ASN A 191 2.90 15.05 9.04
C ASN A 191 1.96 14.06 8.36
N TYR A 192 0.97 13.57 9.11
CA TYR A 192 -0.15 12.83 8.54
C TYR A 192 -0.91 13.69 7.54
N ALA A 193 -1.51 13.03 6.54
CA ALA A 193 -2.43 13.70 5.61
C ALA A 193 -3.57 14.41 6.37
N HIS A 194 -3.95 15.59 5.89
CA HIS A 194 -4.87 16.47 6.60
C HIS A 194 -6.32 15.97 6.54
N CYS A 195 -7.05 16.08 7.65
CA CYS A 195 -8.50 15.92 7.69
C CYS A 195 -9.24 17.21 7.30
N LEU A 196 -10.58 17.15 7.27
CA LEU A 196 -11.44 18.29 6.91
C LEU A 196 -11.50 19.38 7.99
N GLU A 197 -11.38 19.05 9.27
CA GLU A 197 -11.56 19.99 10.38
C GLU A 197 -10.51 21.12 10.35
N THR A 198 -10.95 22.38 10.36
CA THR A 198 -10.07 23.57 10.28
C THR A 198 -9.09 23.68 11.44
N ASP A 199 -9.52 23.28 12.63
CA ASP A 199 -8.78 23.48 13.88
C ASP A 199 -8.03 22.22 14.34
N CYS A 200 -7.81 21.28 13.42
CA CYS A 200 -7.10 20.04 13.73
C CYS A 200 -5.58 20.28 13.81
N ILE A 201 -4.94 19.64 14.80
CA ILE A 201 -3.49 19.70 15.00
C ILE A 201 -2.71 19.18 13.79
N CYS A 202 -3.31 18.34 12.94
CA CYS A 202 -2.68 17.85 11.72
C CYS A 202 -2.28 18.96 10.73
N LYS A 203 -2.70 20.21 10.95
CA LYS A 203 -2.42 21.38 10.09
C LYS A 203 -1.25 22.24 10.59
N SER A 204 -0.57 21.87 11.68
CA SER A 204 0.63 22.57 12.15
C SER A 204 1.90 22.17 11.36
N ALA A 205 2.82 23.12 11.16
CA ALA A 205 4.10 22.88 10.49
C ALA A 205 5.13 22.23 11.44
N SER A 206 6.04 21.42 10.89
CA SER A 206 7.16 20.77 11.61
C SER A 206 8.50 21.02 10.89
N GLU A 207 9.61 20.99 11.65
CA GLU A 207 10.96 21.40 11.21
C GLU A 207 11.81 20.27 10.60
N ASN A 208 12.89 20.67 9.91
CA ASN A 208 13.63 19.92 8.89
C ASN A 208 14.79 19.05 9.42
N LEU A 209 15.02 17.91 8.76
CA LEU A 209 16.23 17.07 8.85
C LEU A 209 16.51 16.45 7.47
N SER A 210 17.79 16.43 7.07
CA SER A 210 18.32 15.89 5.81
C SER A 210 18.84 14.46 5.99
N GLY A 211 18.97 13.69 4.89
CA GLY A 211 19.64 12.37 4.93
C GLY A 211 20.28 11.96 3.60
N ASP A 212 21.19 11.00 3.65
CA ASP A 212 22.08 10.55 2.56
C ASP A 212 21.50 9.39 1.70
N ASP A 213 22.37 8.68 0.96
CA ASP A 213 22.13 7.58 0.00
C ASP A 213 22.39 6.18 0.63
N PHE A 214 21.60 5.14 0.29
CA PHE A 214 21.56 3.88 1.07
C PHE A 214 21.11 2.61 0.32
N SER A 215 21.62 1.45 0.77
CA SER A 215 21.18 0.12 0.32
C SER A 215 19.80 -0.29 0.90
N PRO A 216 18.95 -1.01 0.15
CA PRO A 216 17.66 -1.45 0.63
C PRO A 216 17.76 -2.60 1.64
N HIS A 217 16.87 -2.58 2.63
CA HIS A 217 16.63 -3.73 3.51
C HIS A 217 15.52 -4.64 2.96
N LEU A 218 14.67 -4.11 2.07
CA LEU A 218 13.53 -4.81 1.48
C LEU A 218 13.24 -4.22 0.10
N VAL A 219 12.97 -5.08 -0.88
CA VAL A 219 12.40 -4.70 -2.16
C VAL A 219 10.91 -5.04 -2.14
N ILE A 220 10.06 -4.12 -2.57
CA ILE A 220 8.60 -4.30 -2.63
C ILE A 220 8.12 -3.95 -4.04
N ALA A 221 7.28 -4.78 -4.63
CA ALA A 221 6.67 -4.54 -5.93
C ALA A 221 5.16 -4.84 -5.90
N PRO A 222 4.32 -3.83 -5.63
CA PRO A 222 2.89 -4.05 -5.52
C PRO A 222 2.23 -4.22 -6.90
N ASN A 223 1.25 -5.13 -6.99
CA ASN A 223 0.51 -5.46 -8.21
C ASN A 223 1.44 -5.70 -9.42
N ALA A 224 2.54 -6.41 -9.19
CA ALA A 224 3.69 -6.42 -10.09
C ALA A 224 3.38 -6.97 -11.48
N GLY A 225 2.47 -7.95 -11.61
CA GLY A 225 2.15 -8.55 -12.91
C GLY A 225 3.37 -9.19 -13.56
N ILE A 226 4.22 -9.87 -12.78
CA ILE A 226 5.52 -10.42 -13.23
C ILE A 226 5.36 -11.31 -14.48
N ALA A 227 4.34 -12.14 -14.50
CA ALA A 227 4.07 -13.03 -15.62
C ALA A 227 3.45 -12.30 -16.83
N ALA A 228 2.85 -11.12 -16.62
CA ALA A 228 2.21 -10.33 -17.66
C ALA A 228 3.20 -9.44 -18.42
N TYR A 229 4.26 -8.97 -17.75
CA TYR A 229 5.21 -8.02 -18.34
C TYR A 229 6.63 -8.58 -18.37
N SER A 230 7.13 -8.89 -19.58
CA SER A 230 8.49 -9.40 -19.79
C SER A 230 9.59 -8.40 -19.40
N SER A 231 9.25 -7.12 -19.21
CA SER A 231 10.17 -6.11 -18.67
C SER A 231 10.66 -6.42 -17.26
N TRP A 232 9.99 -7.31 -16.51
CA TRP A 232 10.44 -7.74 -15.20
C TRP A 232 11.68 -8.63 -15.22
N LEU A 233 11.96 -9.34 -16.32
CA LEU A 233 13.07 -10.31 -16.40
C LEU A 233 14.41 -9.75 -15.90
N PRO A 234 14.95 -8.64 -16.47
CA PRO A 234 16.22 -8.07 -15.98
C PRO A 234 16.14 -7.58 -14.54
N THR A 235 14.97 -7.10 -14.09
CA THR A 235 14.77 -6.65 -12.71
C THR A 235 14.84 -7.82 -11.72
N ILE A 236 14.23 -8.96 -12.05
CA ILE A 236 14.29 -10.18 -11.22
C ILE A 236 15.71 -10.75 -11.14
N GLU A 237 16.45 -10.72 -12.26
CA GLU A 237 17.87 -11.10 -12.28
C GLU A 237 18.70 -10.19 -11.36
N LEU A 238 18.49 -8.87 -11.43
CA LEU A 238 19.17 -7.92 -10.56
C LEU A 238 18.82 -8.14 -9.07
N ILE A 239 17.54 -8.31 -8.74
CA ILE A 239 17.10 -8.60 -7.36
C ILE A 239 17.80 -9.84 -6.83
N LYS A 240 17.89 -10.91 -7.63
CA LYS A 240 18.62 -12.14 -7.27
C LYS A 240 20.08 -11.86 -6.91
N GLU A 241 20.76 -11.00 -7.67
CA GLU A 241 22.16 -10.64 -7.44
C GLU A 241 22.36 -9.81 -6.18
N THR A 242 21.38 -8.96 -5.81
CA THR A 242 21.46 -8.13 -4.59
C THR A 242 21.32 -8.92 -3.29
N ASN A 243 20.71 -10.10 -3.33
CA ASN A 243 20.43 -10.94 -2.15
C ASN A 243 19.63 -10.20 -1.04
N VAL A 244 18.83 -9.21 -1.43
CA VAL A 244 17.89 -8.49 -0.56
C VAL A 244 16.53 -9.16 -0.66
N PRO A 245 15.81 -9.39 0.47
CA PRO A 245 14.47 -9.93 0.42
C PRO A 245 13.57 -9.12 -0.51
N ALA A 246 12.84 -9.79 -1.40
CA ALA A 246 11.94 -9.13 -2.34
C ALA A 246 10.53 -9.72 -2.25
N LEU A 247 9.55 -8.86 -1.96
CA LEU A 247 8.14 -9.23 -1.90
C LEU A 247 7.33 -8.54 -2.99
N PHE A 248 6.50 -9.33 -3.65
CA PHE A 248 5.63 -8.91 -4.73
C PHE A 248 4.19 -9.14 -4.30
N SER A 249 3.26 -8.34 -4.82
CA SER A 249 1.83 -8.63 -4.74
C SER A 249 1.20 -8.73 -6.12
N ASP A 250 0.06 -9.41 -6.19
CA ASP A 250 -0.77 -9.44 -7.39
C ASP A 250 -2.26 -9.53 -7.04
N TYR A 251 -3.10 -9.36 -8.06
CA TYR A 251 -4.54 -9.22 -7.95
C TYR A 251 -5.27 -10.52 -7.57
N CYS A 252 -4.68 -11.67 -7.93
CA CYS A 252 -5.25 -12.99 -7.68
C CYS A 252 -4.17 -14.05 -7.49
N GLU A 253 -4.56 -15.19 -6.92
CA GLU A 253 -3.67 -16.32 -6.63
C GLU A 253 -3.04 -16.91 -7.90
N GLU A 254 -3.79 -16.94 -9.00
CA GLU A 254 -3.30 -17.44 -10.30
C GLU A 254 -2.18 -16.56 -10.85
N ALA A 255 -2.34 -15.24 -10.82
CA ALA A 255 -1.30 -14.31 -11.26
C ALA A 255 -0.02 -14.46 -10.41
N CYS A 256 -0.18 -14.63 -9.09
CA CYS A 256 0.95 -14.94 -8.19
C CYS A 256 1.62 -16.27 -8.54
N HIS A 257 0.85 -17.31 -8.85
CA HIS A 257 1.38 -18.61 -9.23
C HIS A 257 2.19 -18.55 -10.53
N LEU A 258 1.68 -17.83 -11.54
CA LEU A 258 2.40 -17.61 -12.78
C LEU A 258 3.68 -16.79 -12.55
N GLY A 259 3.59 -15.71 -11.77
CA GLY A 259 4.75 -14.90 -11.37
C GLY A 259 5.80 -15.72 -10.62
N ALA A 260 5.37 -16.58 -9.69
CA ALA A 260 6.24 -17.50 -8.96
C ALA A 260 6.97 -18.48 -9.88
N CYS A 261 6.29 -19.01 -10.90
CA CYS A 261 6.90 -19.87 -11.91
C CYS A 261 7.95 -19.12 -12.74
N CYS A 262 7.69 -17.86 -13.12
CA CYS A 262 8.65 -17.00 -13.81
C CYS A 262 9.90 -16.77 -12.94
N ILE A 263 9.72 -16.35 -11.68
CA ILE A 263 10.82 -16.15 -10.73
C ILE A 263 11.63 -17.44 -10.58
N SER A 264 10.97 -18.58 -10.35
CA SER A 264 11.67 -19.84 -10.09
C SER A 264 12.47 -20.31 -11.31
N THR A 265 11.94 -20.07 -12.52
CA THR A 265 12.60 -20.42 -13.78
C THR A 265 13.83 -19.53 -14.04
N LEU A 266 13.71 -18.21 -13.80
CA LEU A 266 14.80 -17.25 -14.01
C LEU A 266 15.90 -17.39 -12.95
N THR A 267 15.51 -17.60 -11.70
CA THR A 267 16.45 -17.65 -10.58
C THR A 267 17.05 -19.03 -10.37
N GLY A 268 16.38 -20.09 -10.83
CA GLY A 268 16.75 -21.49 -10.55
C GLY A 268 16.47 -21.93 -9.11
N HIS A 269 15.74 -21.12 -8.33
CA HIS A 269 15.44 -21.38 -6.93
C HIS A 269 13.93 -21.32 -6.67
N PRO A 270 13.38 -22.10 -5.74
CA PRO A 270 12.00 -21.92 -5.30
C PRO A 270 11.82 -20.57 -4.61
N LEU A 271 10.57 -20.12 -4.47
CA LEU A 271 10.25 -18.93 -3.69
C LEU A 271 10.72 -19.06 -2.23
N THR A 272 11.36 -18.01 -1.72
CA THR A 272 11.67 -17.84 -0.29
C THR A 272 10.40 -17.57 0.51
N PHE A 273 9.47 -16.79 -0.05
CA PHE A 273 8.20 -16.43 0.56
C PHE A 273 7.04 -17.04 -0.23
N PRO A 274 6.33 -18.05 0.33
CA PRO A 274 5.23 -18.69 -0.38
C PRO A 274 4.05 -17.73 -0.57
N ILE A 275 3.22 -18.05 -1.57
CA ILE A 275 2.00 -17.29 -1.86
C ILE A 275 1.07 -17.34 -0.65
N GLN A 276 0.67 -16.18 -0.15
CA GLN A 276 -0.24 -16.03 0.98
C GLN A 276 -1.20 -14.86 0.76
N LEU A 277 -2.41 -14.96 1.32
CA LEU A 277 -3.39 -13.88 1.26
C LEU A 277 -2.90 -12.68 2.08
N ASN A 278 -2.98 -11.47 1.51
CA ASN A 278 -2.73 -10.24 2.24
C ASN A 278 -3.96 -9.86 3.07
N PRO A 279 -3.87 -9.80 4.41
CA PRO A 279 -4.99 -9.36 5.25
C PRO A 279 -5.37 -7.89 5.03
N PHE A 280 -4.45 -7.09 4.48
CA PHE A 280 -4.64 -5.67 4.20
C PHE A 280 -4.82 -5.35 2.71
N ARG A 281 -5.26 -6.33 1.90
CA ARG A 281 -5.66 -6.09 0.52
C ARG A 281 -6.75 -5.02 0.42
N GLN A 282 -6.82 -4.29 -0.69
CA GLN A 282 -7.82 -3.23 -0.89
C GLN A 282 -9.23 -3.86 -0.80
N PRO A 283 -10.14 -3.35 0.06
CA PRO A 283 -11.45 -3.98 0.27
C PRO A 283 -12.49 -3.53 -0.76
N MET A 284 -12.06 -3.39 -2.01
CA MET A 284 -12.92 -3.11 -3.14
C MET A 284 -12.47 -3.95 -4.33
N VAL A 285 -13.40 -4.71 -4.89
CA VAL A 285 -13.11 -5.58 -6.03
C VAL A 285 -12.68 -4.73 -7.24
N VAL A 286 -11.75 -5.24 -8.03
CA VAL A 286 -11.34 -4.60 -9.29
C VAL A 286 -12.50 -4.68 -10.28
N GLU A 287 -12.92 -3.53 -10.79
CA GLU A 287 -13.96 -3.41 -11.80
C GLU A 287 -13.48 -3.92 -13.15
N ASP A 288 -14.40 -4.49 -13.93
CA ASP A 288 -14.15 -4.95 -15.31
C ASP A 288 -12.91 -5.84 -15.49
N SER A 289 -12.56 -6.58 -14.44
CA SER A 289 -11.52 -7.62 -14.50
C SER A 289 -11.82 -8.58 -15.66
N ALA A 290 -10.83 -8.78 -16.53
CA ALA A 290 -10.89 -9.78 -17.59
C ALA A 290 -11.00 -11.21 -17.03
N LEU A 291 -10.65 -11.40 -15.76
CA LEU A 291 -10.76 -12.67 -15.06
C LEU A 291 -12.16 -12.81 -14.44
N PHE A 292 -12.81 -13.96 -14.68
CA PHE A 292 -14.12 -14.32 -14.11
C PHE A 292 -14.04 -14.73 -12.61
N LEU A 293 -13.11 -14.13 -11.86
CA LEU A 293 -12.85 -14.41 -10.44
C LEU A 293 -12.58 -13.09 -9.68
N PRO A 294 -12.95 -13.00 -8.39
CA PRO A 294 -12.72 -11.79 -7.60
C PRO A 294 -11.23 -11.44 -7.54
N CYS A 295 -10.93 -10.19 -7.91
CA CYS A 295 -9.58 -9.63 -7.93
C CYS A 295 -9.54 -8.40 -7.02
N TYR A 296 -8.46 -8.23 -6.26
CA TYR A 296 -8.29 -7.12 -5.32
C TYR A 296 -6.89 -6.54 -5.47
N SER A 297 -6.73 -5.21 -5.33
CA SER A 297 -5.38 -4.63 -5.28
C SER A 297 -4.63 -5.16 -4.05
N ASN A 298 -3.36 -5.53 -4.24
CA ASN A 298 -2.51 -6.17 -3.23
C ASN A 298 -3.13 -7.42 -2.60
N CYS A 299 -3.81 -8.28 -3.39
CA CYS A 299 -4.59 -9.41 -2.87
C CYS A 299 -3.72 -10.46 -2.19
N PHE A 300 -2.66 -10.90 -2.86
CA PHE A 300 -1.75 -11.94 -2.39
C PHE A 300 -0.31 -11.43 -2.36
N LEU A 301 0.51 -12.01 -1.50
CA LEU A 301 1.94 -11.71 -1.34
C LEU A 301 2.77 -12.96 -1.58
N PHE A 302 3.91 -12.81 -2.24
CA PHE A 302 4.89 -13.87 -2.50
C PHE A 302 6.26 -13.25 -2.77
N GLY A 303 7.33 -14.05 -2.79
CA GLY A 303 8.64 -13.48 -3.08
C GLY A 303 9.83 -14.40 -2.94
N MET A 304 11.01 -13.80 -3.08
CA MET A 304 12.33 -14.46 -3.14
C MET A 304 13.34 -13.82 -2.20
#